data_AF-A0AA47NQR9-F1
#
_entry.id   AF-A0AA47NQR9-F1
#
_cell.length_a   1.000
_cell.length_b   1.000
_cell.length_c   1.000
_cell.angle_alpha   90.00
_cell.angle_beta   90.00
_cell.angle_gamma   90.00
#
_symmetry.space_group_name_H-M   'P 1'
#
loop_
_entity.id
_entity.type
_entity.pdbx_description
1 polymer ?
#
loop_
_entity_poly.entity_id
_entity_poly.type
_entity_poly.pdbx_seq_one_letter_code
_entity_poly.pdbx_strand_id
1 'polypeptide(L)'
;MLLLLLLLSLVCPALTSPPQLPEVDCELEVSALRRRVQDLENQVLVGTWQIGHLKRHKYTRAFAQAGFEPGMDSGLDQTLNGTGPGDPETGLLSPLLPPAGSVLVHDKDCSQLFDRLRPPSGFYRIRPKVDQEPFLAYCDMEDGGGWTVIQRRRHGRVDFDRDWVDYKDGFGDFKKWNDEFWLGNERIHVLLSEGQNLLKIDLTDWSGETNEAFYQNFRIANEADSYRLQYGLYSGRAGDALTAGGGVEQWSACVNGMQFSTRDQDNDRFLQGNCAQENKGGWWFNRCHAAHLNGVFHRGGEYKGAYDNGVVWGTWRGLWYSLRHTAMKVRPLAFLDSVGSGDG
;
A
#
# COMPACT_ATOMS: atom_id res chain seq x y z
N MET A 1 51.97 57.08 -39.05
CA MET A 1 52.27 55.90 -39.89
C MET A 1 50.94 55.20 -40.16
N LEU A 2 50.60 54.98 -41.44
CA LEU A 2 49.48 54.18 -42.00
C LEU A 2 48.07 54.45 -41.41
N LEU A 3 47.17 55.12 -42.13
CA LEU A 3 46.28 54.60 -43.20
C LEU A 3 45.32 53.49 -42.73
N LEU A 4 44.05 53.40 -43.14
CA LEU A 4 43.04 54.28 -43.77
C LEU A 4 41.78 53.41 -43.99
N LEU A 5 40.59 54.05 -44.09
CA LEU A 5 39.27 53.45 -44.44
C LEU A 5 38.63 52.62 -43.30
N LEU A 6 37.29 52.47 -43.17
CA LEU A 6 36.15 53.07 -43.88
C LEU A 6 34.91 53.17 -42.93
N LEU A 7 33.76 53.58 -43.46
CA LEU A 7 32.42 53.57 -42.84
C LEU A 7 31.50 52.61 -43.61
N LEU A 8 30.49 52.01 -42.93
CA LEU A 8 29.12 51.83 -43.46
C LEU A 8 28.13 51.28 -42.41
N SER A 9 27.21 52.15 -41.98
CA SER A 9 25.78 51.95 -41.68
C SER A 9 25.17 50.59 -41.23
N LEU A 10 24.34 50.68 -40.18
CA LEU A 10 23.06 49.97 -39.91
C LEU A 10 23.02 48.43 -40.06
N VAL A 11 22.70 47.74 -38.96
CA VAL A 11 21.38 47.10 -38.71
C VAL A 11 21.30 46.76 -37.20
N CYS A 12 20.17 47.09 -36.57
CA CYS A 12 19.72 46.44 -35.33
C CYS A 12 18.53 45.54 -35.72
N PRO A 13 18.43 44.32 -35.17
CA PRO A 13 17.29 44.13 -34.30
C PRO A 13 17.60 43.31 -33.04
N ALA A 14 16.65 43.40 -32.12
CA ALA A 14 16.59 42.67 -30.86
C ALA A 14 16.97 41.18 -30.95
N LEU A 15 17.87 40.75 -30.07
CA LEU A 15 17.94 39.35 -29.65
C LEU A 15 16.78 39.09 -28.69
N THR A 16 15.73 38.48 -29.24
CA THR A 16 14.64 37.86 -28.48
C THR A 16 15.21 36.79 -27.54
N SER A 17 14.94 36.91 -26.25
CA SER A 17 15.06 35.77 -25.32
C SER A 17 14.15 34.63 -25.79
N PRO A 18 14.58 33.36 -25.77
CA PRO A 18 13.69 32.25 -26.07
C PRO A 18 12.56 32.17 -25.01
N PRO A 19 11.35 31.75 -25.39
CA PRO A 19 10.26 31.61 -24.44
C PRO A 19 10.58 30.47 -23.46
N GLN A 20 10.49 30.75 -22.15
CA GLN A 20 10.45 29.71 -21.13
C GLN A 20 9.08 29.00 -21.21
N LEU A 21 9.05 27.87 -21.92
CA LEU A 21 8.02 26.85 -21.78
C LEU A 21 8.39 25.93 -20.59
N PRO A 22 7.41 25.24 -19.95
CA PRO A 22 7.44 25.13 -18.50
C PRO A 22 8.04 23.80 -18.02
N GLU A 23 9.11 23.87 -17.23
CA GLU A 23 9.68 22.69 -16.57
C GLU A 23 8.64 21.96 -15.70
N VAL A 24 7.76 22.71 -15.04
CA VAL A 24 6.64 22.21 -14.21
C VAL A 24 5.66 21.34 -14.99
N ASP A 25 5.39 21.67 -16.26
CA ASP A 25 4.41 20.97 -17.10
C ASP A 25 4.96 19.58 -17.49
N CYS A 26 6.25 19.52 -17.87
CA CYS A 26 6.94 18.26 -18.11
C CYS A 26 7.05 17.37 -16.85
N GLU A 27 7.27 17.93 -15.65
CA GLU A 27 7.31 17.13 -14.43
C GLU A 27 5.95 16.50 -14.08
N LEU A 28 4.85 17.24 -14.30
CA LEU A 28 3.49 16.74 -14.13
C LEU A 28 3.15 15.65 -15.16
N GLU A 29 3.51 15.83 -16.43
CA GLU A 29 3.33 14.81 -17.48
C GLU A 29 4.15 13.54 -17.20
N VAL A 30 5.43 13.68 -16.82
CA VAL A 30 6.29 12.53 -16.47
C VAL A 30 5.75 11.77 -15.27
N SER A 31 5.22 12.48 -14.26
CA SER A 31 4.60 11.86 -13.09
C SER A 31 3.31 11.12 -13.44
N ALA A 32 2.44 11.71 -14.26
CA ALA A 32 1.24 11.06 -14.78
C ALA A 32 1.59 9.83 -15.66
N LEU A 33 2.65 9.91 -16.47
CA LEU A 33 3.12 8.79 -17.28
C LEU A 33 3.65 7.65 -16.41
N ARG A 34 4.43 7.95 -15.35
CA ARG A 34 4.89 6.95 -14.37
C ARG A 34 3.71 6.25 -13.67
N ARG A 35 2.68 6.98 -13.24
CA ARG A 35 1.45 6.39 -12.68
C ARG A 35 0.79 5.43 -13.67
N ARG A 36 0.62 5.83 -14.94
CA ARG A 36 0.07 4.96 -15.99
C ARG A 36 0.92 3.73 -16.28
N VAL A 37 2.25 3.85 -16.25
CA VAL A 37 3.16 2.69 -16.40
C VAL A 37 3.01 1.74 -15.21
N GLN A 38 2.96 2.24 -13.97
CA GLN A 38 2.77 1.40 -12.78
C GLN A 38 1.41 0.69 -12.78
N ASP A 39 0.34 1.37 -13.20
CA ASP A 39 -0.97 0.74 -13.34
C ASP A 39 -0.96 -0.34 -14.43
N LEU A 40 -0.38 -0.07 -15.60
CA LEU A 40 -0.20 -1.07 -16.66
C LEU A 40 0.68 -2.25 -16.21
N GLU A 41 1.74 -2.03 -15.43
CA GLU A 41 2.52 -3.12 -14.82
C GLU A 41 1.67 -3.98 -13.88
N ASN A 42 0.84 -3.36 -13.05
CA ASN A 42 -0.08 -4.06 -12.15
C ASN A 42 -1.13 -4.86 -12.95
N GLN A 43 -1.69 -4.27 -14.03
CA GLN A 43 -2.63 -4.96 -14.94
C GLN A 43 -1.97 -6.14 -15.65
N VAL A 44 -0.75 -5.97 -16.17
CA VAL A 44 0.04 -7.03 -16.81
C VAL A 44 0.34 -8.15 -15.81
N LEU A 45 0.75 -7.81 -14.59
CA LEU A 45 1.01 -8.77 -13.52
C LEU A 45 -0.25 -9.60 -13.21
N VAL A 46 -1.41 -8.94 -13.02
CA VAL A 46 -2.70 -9.61 -12.87
C VAL A 46 -3.05 -10.50 -14.07
N GLY A 47 -2.81 -10.04 -15.31
CA GLY A 47 -3.02 -10.80 -16.53
C GLY A 47 -2.14 -12.06 -16.63
N THR A 48 -0.86 -11.96 -16.26
CA THR A 48 0.03 -13.13 -16.22
C THR A 48 -0.43 -14.17 -15.19
N TRP A 49 -0.94 -13.75 -14.03
CA TRP A 49 -1.53 -14.64 -13.04
C TRP A 49 -2.82 -15.29 -13.52
N GLN A 50 -3.71 -14.56 -14.21
CA GLN A 50 -4.91 -15.11 -14.83
C GLN A 50 -4.55 -16.20 -15.85
N ILE A 51 -3.56 -15.94 -16.72
CA ILE A 51 -3.05 -16.93 -17.68
C ILE A 51 -2.46 -18.15 -16.96
N GLY A 52 -1.71 -17.94 -15.87
CA GLY A 52 -1.15 -19.02 -15.05
C GLY A 52 -2.23 -19.89 -14.37
N HIS A 53 -3.28 -19.26 -13.81
CA HIS A 53 -4.44 -19.93 -13.25
C HIS A 53 -5.21 -20.74 -14.32
N LEU A 54 -5.50 -20.10 -15.47
CA LEU A 54 -6.19 -20.75 -16.59
C LEU A 54 -5.40 -21.93 -17.17
N LYS A 55 -4.06 -21.82 -17.28
CA LYS A 55 -3.21 -22.96 -17.65
C LYS A 55 -3.36 -24.10 -16.63
N ARG A 56 -3.08 -23.84 -15.35
CA ARG A 56 -3.16 -24.86 -14.27
C ARG A 56 -4.51 -25.58 -14.23
N HIS A 57 -5.62 -24.86 -14.42
CA HIS A 57 -6.96 -25.44 -14.31
C HIS A 57 -7.62 -25.91 -15.61
N LYS A 58 -7.14 -25.51 -16.80
CA LYS A 58 -7.53 -26.18 -18.06
C LYS A 58 -6.99 -27.60 -18.13
N TYR A 59 -5.78 -27.85 -17.64
CA TYR A 59 -5.22 -29.21 -17.59
C TYR A 59 -5.93 -30.12 -16.57
N THR A 60 -6.57 -29.57 -15.52
CA THR A 60 -7.37 -30.37 -14.57
C THR A 60 -8.79 -30.70 -15.06
N ARG A 61 -9.25 -30.14 -16.19
CA ARG A 61 -10.61 -30.34 -16.71
C ARG A 61 -10.71 -31.28 -17.93
N ALA A 62 -9.60 -31.92 -18.30
CA ALA A 62 -9.50 -32.73 -19.52
C ALA A 62 -9.84 -34.23 -19.35
N PHE A 63 -9.90 -34.76 -18.12
CA PHE A 63 -10.23 -36.17 -17.86
C PHE A 63 -11.19 -36.33 -16.67
N ALA A 64 -12.48 -36.04 -16.92
CA ALA A 64 -13.57 -36.35 -16.00
C ALA A 64 -14.85 -36.75 -16.77
N GLN A 65 -14.71 -37.51 -17.86
CA GLN A 65 -15.85 -38.06 -18.61
C GLN A 65 -15.44 -39.29 -19.45
N ALA A 66 -15.37 -40.47 -18.82
CA ALA A 66 -15.45 -41.77 -19.51
C ALA A 66 -15.77 -42.92 -18.51
N GLY A 67 -16.97 -43.50 -18.61
CA GLY A 67 -17.19 -44.95 -18.59
C GLY A 67 -17.19 -45.76 -17.26
N PHE A 68 -18.24 -46.58 -17.13
CA PHE A 68 -18.47 -47.66 -16.16
C PHE A 68 -18.66 -48.98 -16.95
N GLU A 69 -18.29 -50.21 -16.52
CA GLU A 69 -17.60 -50.63 -15.29
C GLU A 69 -16.29 -51.44 -15.55
N PRO A 70 -16.25 -52.79 -15.78
CA PRO A 70 -15.22 -53.58 -15.07
C PRO A 70 -14.44 -54.63 -15.90
N GLY A 71 -13.22 -54.98 -15.47
CA GLY A 71 -12.46 -56.10 -16.06
C GLY A 71 -11.09 -56.37 -15.41
N MET A 72 -10.90 -57.59 -14.93
CA MET A 72 -9.77 -58.17 -14.18
C MET A 72 -8.54 -58.48 -15.05
N ASP A 73 -7.31 -58.18 -14.57
CA ASP A 73 -6.26 -59.18 -14.19
C ASP A 73 -4.78 -58.74 -14.36
N SER A 74 -3.92 -59.36 -13.52
CA SER A 74 -2.46 -59.59 -13.53
C SER A 74 -1.46 -58.63 -14.23
N GLY A 75 -0.50 -58.12 -13.45
CA GLY A 75 0.52 -57.18 -13.91
C GLY A 75 1.85 -57.77 -14.38
N LEU A 76 2.87 -56.91 -14.47
CA LEU A 76 4.31 -57.24 -14.36
C LEU A 76 5.16 -55.95 -14.33
N ASP A 77 6.36 -56.08 -13.76
CA ASP A 77 7.37 -55.04 -13.56
C ASP A 77 8.28 -54.87 -14.80
N GLN A 78 8.64 -53.63 -15.15
CA GLN A 78 9.99 -53.32 -15.66
C GLN A 78 10.31 -51.82 -15.77
N THR A 79 11.50 -51.48 -15.27
CA THR A 79 12.18 -50.19 -15.44
C THR A 79 12.85 -50.08 -16.81
N LEU A 80 12.88 -48.88 -17.41
CA LEU A 80 13.88 -48.53 -18.43
C LEU A 80 14.30 -47.05 -18.31
N ASN A 81 15.60 -46.83 -18.09
CA ASN A 81 16.24 -45.51 -18.12
C ASN A 81 16.46 -45.03 -19.56
N GLY A 82 16.40 -43.71 -19.78
CA GLY A 82 16.82 -43.06 -21.03
C GLY A 82 17.31 -41.63 -20.77
N THR A 83 18.62 -41.43 -20.84
CA THR A 83 19.32 -40.17 -20.49
C THR A 83 19.58 -39.23 -21.66
N GLY A 84 19.24 -37.95 -21.46
CA GLY A 84 20.04 -36.80 -21.92
C GLY A 84 19.53 -36.02 -23.14
N PRO A 85 20.06 -34.80 -23.40
CA PRO A 85 21.06 -34.07 -22.62
C PRO A 85 20.44 -32.95 -21.74
N GLY A 86 21.23 -32.33 -20.87
CA GLY A 86 20.82 -31.16 -20.07
C GLY A 86 21.55 -29.89 -20.47
N ASP A 87 20.89 -28.74 -20.25
CA ASP A 87 21.51 -27.42 -20.20
C ASP A 87 21.59 -26.96 -18.72
N PRO A 88 22.73 -26.41 -18.26
CA PRO A 88 22.89 -25.93 -16.90
C PRO A 88 22.75 -24.41 -16.83
N GLU A 89 21.72 -23.88 -16.17
CA GLU A 89 21.78 -22.52 -15.65
C GLU A 89 21.06 -22.35 -14.31
N THR A 90 21.78 -21.76 -13.36
CA THR A 90 21.37 -21.51 -11.98
C THR A 90 20.59 -20.19 -11.88
N GLY A 91 19.42 -20.19 -11.23
CA GLY A 91 18.70 -18.93 -11.04
C GLY A 91 17.37 -19.03 -10.31
N LEU A 92 17.43 -19.07 -8.97
CA LEU A 92 16.37 -18.61 -8.04
C LEU A 92 14.94 -18.50 -8.61
N LEU A 93 14.25 -19.65 -8.72
CA LEU A 93 12.79 -19.65 -8.74
C LEU A 93 12.31 -19.11 -7.39
N SER A 94 11.99 -17.82 -7.38
CA SER A 94 11.31 -17.15 -6.27
C SER A 94 10.00 -17.89 -5.95
N PRO A 95 9.51 -17.88 -4.71
CA PRO A 95 8.27 -18.56 -4.36
C PRO A 95 7.15 -18.09 -5.29
N LEU A 96 6.59 -19.03 -6.05
CA LEU A 96 5.42 -18.75 -6.87
C LEU A 96 4.31 -18.25 -5.94
N LEU A 97 3.94 -16.98 -6.10
CA LEU A 97 2.85 -16.36 -5.36
C LEU A 97 1.62 -17.28 -5.39
N PRO A 98 0.89 -17.39 -4.27
CA PRO A 98 -0.17 -18.37 -4.12
C PRO A 98 -1.20 -18.25 -5.26
N PRO A 99 -1.82 -19.37 -5.68
CA PRO A 99 -2.71 -19.36 -6.82
C PRO A 99 -3.85 -18.38 -6.54
N ALA A 100 -3.86 -17.28 -7.30
CA ALA A 100 -4.97 -16.33 -7.29
C ALA A 100 -6.29 -17.10 -7.41
N GLY A 101 -7.25 -16.73 -6.57
CA GLY A 101 -8.57 -17.35 -6.54
C GLY A 101 -9.27 -17.28 -7.90
N SER A 102 -10.39 -18.01 -8.03
CA SER A 102 -11.20 -18.08 -9.25
C SER A 102 -11.29 -16.73 -9.95
N VAL A 103 -10.81 -16.66 -11.19
CA VAL A 103 -10.78 -15.42 -12.00
C VAL A 103 -12.19 -14.82 -12.20
N LEU A 104 -13.24 -15.62 -11.97
CA LEU A 104 -14.65 -15.27 -12.11
C LEU A 104 -15.34 -14.85 -10.80
N VAL A 105 -14.70 -15.03 -9.64
CA VAL A 105 -15.26 -14.67 -8.33
C VAL A 105 -14.34 -13.65 -7.69
N HIS A 106 -14.84 -12.43 -7.50
CA HIS A 106 -14.14 -11.42 -6.73
C HIS A 106 -14.76 -11.33 -5.34
N ASP A 107 -13.95 -11.63 -4.35
CA ASP A 107 -14.28 -11.37 -2.95
C ASP A 107 -14.24 -9.85 -2.71
N LYS A 108 -15.14 -9.36 -1.86
CA LYS A 108 -15.26 -7.93 -1.51
C LYS A 108 -13.95 -7.39 -0.96
N ASP A 109 -13.36 -8.16 -0.05
CA ASP A 109 -12.15 -7.85 0.70
C ASP A 109 -11.41 -9.16 1.06
N CYS A 110 -10.33 -9.04 1.83
CA CYS A 110 -9.54 -10.21 2.25
C CYS A 110 -10.27 -11.13 3.23
N SER A 111 -11.28 -10.63 3.95
CA SER A 111 -12.02 -11.41 4.94
C SER A 111 -12.94 -12.43 4.27
N GLN A 112 -13.69 -12.01 3.24
CA GLN A 112 -14.51 -12.91 2.43
C GLN A 112 -13.65 -13.94 1.68
N LEU A 113 -12.48 -13.54 1.19
CA LEU A 113 -11.51 -14.47 0.59
C LEU A 113 -11.01 -15.52 1.59
N PHE A 114 -10.73 -15.11 2.84
CA PHE A 114 -10.30 -16.01 3.91
C PHE A 114 -11.40 -16.98 4.31
N ASP A 115 -12.63 -16.51 4.52
CA ASP A 115 -13.78 -17.37 4.82
C ASP A 115 -14.03 -18.43 3.75
N ARG A 116 -13.82 -18.05 2.47
CA ARG A 116 -14.07 -18.92 1.32
C ARG A 116 -12.96 -19.94 1.03
N LEU A 117 -11.69 -19.59 1.26
CA LEU A 117 -10.54 -20.41 0.83
C LEU A 117 -9.46 -20.66 1.90
N ARG A 118 -9.40 -19.86 2.97
CA ARG A 118 -8.27 -19.79 3.92
C ARG A 118 -6.88 -19.88 3.24
N PRO A 119 -6.60 -19.03 2.23
CA PRO A 119 -5.35 -19.10 1.50
C PRO A 119 -4.19 -18.56 2.38
N PRO A 120 -2.93 -18.81 2.03
CA PRO A 120 -1.80 -18.18 2.71
C PRO A 120 -1.75 -16.66 2.47
N SER A 121 -0.92 -15.93 3.21
CA SER A 121 -0.74 -14.49 2.99
C SER A 121 -0.16 -14.18 1.61
N GLY A 122 -0.57 -13.06 1.01
CA GLY A 122 -0.11 -12.66 -0.31
C GLY A 122 -0.94 -11.55 -0.94
N PHE A 123 -0.60 -11.19 -2.18
CA PHE A 123 -1.37 -10.22 -2.95
C PHE A 123 -2.53 -10.89 -3.69
N TYR A 124 -3.75 -10.38 -3.50
CA TYR A 124 -4.98 -10.89 -4.10
C TYR A 124 -5.82 -9.78 -4.73
N ARG A 125 -6.59 -10.13 -5.76
CA ARG A 125 -7.50 -9.23 -6.44
C ARG A 125 -8.84 -9.20 -5.72
N ILE A 126 -9.18 -8.06 -5.10
CA ILE A 126 -10.44 -7.85 -4.39
C ILE A 126 -11.34 -6.85 -5.13
N ARG A 127 -12.64 -6.88 -4.85
CA ARG A 127 -13.63 -5.99 -5.48
C ARG A 127 -14.66 -5.48 -4.46
N PRO A 128 -14.36 -4.40 -3.72
CA PRO A 128 -15.24 -3.91 -2.67
C PRO A 128 -16.65 -3.50 -3.16
N LYS A 129 -16.78 -3.04 -4.42
CA LYS A 129 -18.07 -2.71 -5.05
C LYS A 129 -18.21 -3.28 -6.46
N VAL A 130 -19.40 -3.74 -6.80
CA VAL A 130 -19.71 -4.47 -8.04
C VAL A 130 -19.62 -3.59 -9.30
N ASP A 131 -19.78 -2.29 -9.16
CA ASP A 131 -19.69 -1.28 -10.23
C ASP A 131 -18.27 -0.76 -10.47
N GLN A 132 -17.33 -0.95 -9.53
CA GLN A 132 -15.95 -0.47 -9.64
C GLN A 132 -14.98 -1.53 -10.18
N GLU A 133 -13.81 -1.10 -10.66
CA GLU A 133 -12.77 -2.04 -11.08
C GLU A 133 -12.08 -2.72 -9.87
N PRO A 134 -11.87 -4.04 -9.92
CA PRO A 134 -11.16 -4.78 -8.88
C PRO A 134 -9.65 -4.53 -8.90
N PHE A 135 -9.08 -4.23 -7.72
CA PHE A 135 -7.68 -3.88 -7.54
C PHE A 135 -6.90 -4.94 -6.72
N LEU A 136 -5.58 -4.77 -6.68
CA LEU A 136 -4.66 -5.65 -5.95
C LEU A 136 -4.48 -5.15 -4.51
N ALA A 137 -4.62 -6.04 -3.52
CA ALA A 137 -4.36 -5.75 -2.12
C ALA A 137 -3.58 -6.89 -1.46
N TYR A 138 -2.75 -6.59 -0.46
CA TYR A 138 -2.12 -7.64 0.35
C TYR A 138 -3.10 -8.13 1.40
N CYS A 139 -3.41 -9.43 1.36
CA CYS A 139 -4.13 -10.11 2.41
C CYS A 139 -3.14 -10.74 3.38
N ASP A 140 -3.21 -10.32 4.64
CA ASP A 140 -2.55 -10.98 5.76
C ASP A 140 -3.51 -12.04 6.32
N MET A 141 -3.11 -13.30 6.15
CA MET A 141 -3.90 -14.47 6.50
C MET A 141 -3.32 -15.22 7.71
N GLU A 142 -2.24 -14.70 8.30
CA GLU A 142 -1.50 -15.33 9.41
C GLU A 142 -1.89 -14.73 10.77
N ASP A 143 -2.19 -13.43 10.84
CA ASP A 143 -2.62 -12.75 12.06
C ASP A 143 -4.13 -12.90 12.33
N GLY A 144 -4.59 -14.14 12.55
CA GLY A 144 -6.02 -14.46 12.74
C GLY A 144 -6.86 -14.48 11.45
N GLY A 145 -6.31 -14.02 10.34
CA GLY A 145 -6.90 -14.17 9.01
C GLY A 145 -7.72 -12.97 8.53
N GLY A 146 -7.84 -12.84 7.21
CA GLY A 146 -8.81 -11.95 6.57
C GLY A 146 -8.48 -10.46 6.58
N TRP A 147 -7.26 -10.05 6.94
CA TRP A 147 -6.88 -8.63 7.00
C TRP A 147 -6.47 -8.08 5.64
N THR A 148 -7.10 -6.98 5.20
CA THR A 148 -6.65 -6.20 4.05
C THR A 148 -5.65 -5.14 4.51
N VAL A 149 -4.38 -5.26 4.10
CA VAL A 149 -3.33 -4.29 4.47
C VAL A 149 -3.44 -3.06 3.58
N ILE A 150 -3.57 -1.88 4.20
CA ILE A 150 -3.74 -0.58 3.54
C ILE A 150 -2.45 0.25 3.51
N GLN A 151 -1.53 -0.01 4.44
CA GLN A 151 -0.21 0.63 4.50
C GLN A 151 0.83 -0.35 5.06
N ARG A 152 2.07 -0.28 4.56
CA ARG A 152 3.21 -1.02 5.12
C ARG A 152 4.50 -0.23 5.02
N ARG A 153 5.23 -0.10 6.13
CA ARG A 153 6.64 0.34 6.20
C ARG A 153 7.50 -0.78 6.75
N ARG A 154 8.73 -0.94 6.24
CA ARG A 154 9.63 -2.02 6.65
C ARG A 154 11.12 -1.75 6.45
N HIS A 155 11.49 -1.01 5.40
CA HIS A 155 12.89 -0.89 4.99
C HIS A 155 13.29 0.44 4.37
N GLY A 156 12.39 1.39 4.18
CA GLY A 156 12.69 2.73 3.65
C GLY A 156 13.28 2.69 2.24
N ARG A 157 12.66 1.93 1.34
CA ARG A 157 12.97 1.92 -0.11
C ARG A 157 11.95 2.71 -0.92
N VAL A 158 10.70 2.74 -0.47
CA VAL A 158 9.65 3.55 -1.08
C VAL A 158 9.62 4.90 -0.39
N ASP A 159 9.71 5.96 -1.18
CA ASP A 159 9.51 7.33 -0.74
C ASP A 159 8.01 7.62 -0.55
N PHE A 160 7.68 8.20 0.61
CA PHE A 160 6.33 8.56 1.04
C PHE A 160 6.10 10.10 1.02
N ASP A 161 7.11 10.93 0.71
CA ASP A 161 6.91 12.37 0.47
C ASP A 161 6.28 12.57 -0.92
N ARG A 162 4.96 12.31 -1.00
CA ARG A 162 4.18 12.27 -2.24
C ARG A 162 3.07 13.31 -2.27
N ASP A 163 2.70 13.65 -3.49
CA ASP A 163 1.62 14.59 -3.82
C ASP A 163 0.22 13.93 -3.68
N TRP A 164 -0.83 14.76 -3.71
CA TRP A 164 -2.22 14.34 -3.48
C TRP A 164 -2.65 13.17 -4.38
N VAL A 165 -2.35 13.27 -5.67
CA VAL A 165 -2.76 12.28 -6.68
C VAL A 165 -2.08 10.92 -6.45
N ASP A 166 -0.81 10.92 -6.03
CA ASP A 166 -0.11 9.68 -5.68
C ASP A 166 -0.74 9.04 -4.42
N TYR A 167 -1.08 9.84 -3.41
CA TYR A 167 -1.77 9.35 -2.21
C TYR A 167 -3.20 8.86 -2.46
N LYS A 168 -3.90 9.47 -3.41
CA LYS A 168 -5.22 9.07 -3.90
C LYS A 168 -5.18 7.72 -4.61
N ASP A 169 -4.32 7.59 -5.61
CA ASP A 169 -4.23 6.43 -6.50
C ASP A 169 -3.49 5.25 -5.84
N GLY A 170 -2.61 5.54 -4.88
CA GLY A 170 -1.75 4.58 -4.20
C GLY A 170 -0.39 4.42 -4.89
N PHE A 171 0.63 4.07 -4.10
CA PHE A 171 2.01 3.97 -4.55
C PHE A 171 2.79 2.91 -3.77
N GLY A 172 3.97 2.56 -4.29
CA GLY A 172 4.84 1.52 -3.75
C GLY A 172 4.81 0.24 -4.59
N ASP A 173 5.49 -0.80 -4.10
CA ASP A 173 5.60 -2.06 -4.82
C ASP A 173 4.52 -3.06 -4.34
N PHE A 174 3.80 -3.65 -5.28
CA PHE A 174 2.77 -4.68 -5.02
C PHE A 174 3.24 -6.07 -5.51
N LYS A 175 4.54 -6.35 -5.39
CA LYS A 175 5.22 -7.45 -6.10
C LYS A 175 5.73 -8.55 -5.16
N LYS A 176 6.11 -8.21 -3.93
CA LYS A 176 6.71 -9.10 -2.93
C LYS A 176 6.12 -8.87 -1.54
N TRP A 177 6.07 -9.92 -0.73
CA TRP A 177 5.52 -9.88 0.63
C TRP A 177 6.16 -8.81 1.55
N ASN A 178 7.42 -8.43 1.27
CA ASN A 178 8.19 -7.50 2.09
C ASN A 178 8.17 -6.04 1.59
N ASP A 179 7.41 -5.74 0.53
CA ASP A 179 7.38 -4.42 -0.07
C ASP A 179 6.70 -3.37 0.83
N GLU A 180 6.91 -2.10 0.51
CA GLU A 180 6.29 -0.96 1.18
C GLU A 180 5.31 -0.29 0.22
N PHE A 181 4.15 0.12 0.72
CA PHE A 181 3.11 0.73 -0.10
C PHE A 181 2.11 1.55 0.72
N TRP A 182 1.43 2.44 0.02
CA TRP A 182 0.15 3.02 0.40
C TRP A 182 -0.90 2.53 -0.60
N LEU A 183 -1.99 1.91 -0.14
CA LEU A 183 -2.98 1.29 -1.03
C LEU A 183 -3.66 2.31 -1.97
N GLY A 184 -3.81 3.55 -1.52
CA GLY A 184 -4.50 4.64 -2.22
C GLY A 184 -5.77 5.06 -1.48
N ASN A 185 -5.92 6.35 -1.20
CA ASN A 185 -7.05 6.88 -0.41
C ASN A 185 -8.40 6.53 -1.06
N GLU A 186 -8.51 6.52 -2.38
CA GLU A 186 -9.78 6.15 -3.04
C GLU A 186 -10.12 4.67 -2.81
N ARG A 187 -9.13 3.78 -2.95
CA ARG A 187 -9.32 2.34 -2.68
C ARG A 187 -9.65 2.07 -1.22
N ILE A 188 -9.03 2.79 -0.29
CA ILE A 188 -9.30 2.70 1.15
C ILE A 188 -10.71 3.23 1.46
N HIS A 189 -11.13 4.35 0.86
CA HIS A 189 -12.48 4.91 1.03
C HIS A 189 -13.53 3.90 0.58
N VAL A 190 -13.40 3.35 -0.62
CA VAL A 190 -14.34 2.37 -1.18
C VAL A 190 -14.39 1.12 -0.30
N LEU A 191 -13.23 0.57 0.09
CA LEU A 191 -13.12 -0.60 0.97
C LEU A 191 -13.86 -0.41 2.31
N LEU A 192 -13.79 0.79 2.88
CA LEU A 192 -14.36 1.13 4.20
C LEU A 192 -15.75 1.77 4.14
N SER A 193 -16.31 1.98 2.94
CA SER A 193 -17.58 2.70 2.75
C SER A 193 -18.83 1.94 3.19
N GLU A 194 -18.70 0.65 3.51
CA GLU A 194 -19.80 -0.21 3.94
C GLU A 194 -19.44 -0.97 5.23
N GLY A 195 -20.44 -1.18 6.09
CA GLY A 195 -20.30 -1.92 7.33
C GLY A 195 -19.55 -1.17 8.44
N GLN A 196 -19.24 -1.90 9.52
CA GLN A 196 -18.34 -1.44 10.57
C GLN A 196 -16.99 -2.12 10.36
N ASN A 197 -15.92 -1.34 10.29
CA ASN A 197 -14.58 -1.83 10.02
C ASN A 197 -13.67 -1.64 11.23
N LEU A 198 -12.84 -2.63 11.51
CA LEU A 198 -11.79 -2.60 12.53
C LEU A 198 -10.46 -2.31 11.84
N LEU A 199 -9.75 -1.27 12.28
CA LEU A 199 -8.34 -1.07 11.96
C LEU A 199 -7.50 -1.76 13.03
N LYS A 200 -6.51 -2.55 12.61
CA LYS A 200 -5.34 -2.95 13.41
C LYS A 200 -4.10 -2.22 12.87
N ILE A 201 -3.28 -1.72 13.77
CA ILE A 201 -1.97 -1.15 13.48
C ILE A 201 -0.91 -1.99 14.20
N ASP A 202 -0.05 -2.65 13.44
CA ASP A 202 1.12 -3.35 13.95
C ASP A 202 2.32 -2.40 13.96
N LEU A 203 3.06 -2.38 15.08
CA LEU A 203 4.24 -1.55 15.26
C LEU A 203 5.41 -2.44 15.72
N THR A 204 6.60 -2.25 15.15
CA THR A 204 7.85 -2.91 15.55
C THR A 204 8.97 -1.89 15.66
N ASP A 205 9.71 -1.92 16.76
CA ASP A 205 10.86 -1.05 16.97
C ASP A 205 12.17 -1.68 16.43
N TRP A 206 13.32 -1.05 16.70
CA TRP A 206 14.61 -1.58 16.27
C TRP A 206 15.17 -2.69 17.16
N SER A 207 14.71 -2.84 18.40
CA SER A 207 15.06 -3.96 19.29
C SER A 207 14.31 -5.26 18.95
N GLY A 208 13.17 -5.14 18.25
CA GLY A 208 12.28 -6.26 17.92
C GLY A 208 11.07 -6.37 18.86
N GLU A 209 10.87 -5.41 19.77
CA GLU A 209 9.64 -5.28 20.54
C GLU A 209 8.49 -4.95 19.58
N THR A 210 7.33 -5.55 19.82
CA THR A 210 6.11 -5.34 19.02
C THR A 210 4.98 -4.85 19.89
N ASN A 211 4.19 -3.91 19.37
CA ASN A 211 2.96 -3.44 19.98
C ASN A 211 1.90 -3.21 18.92
N GLU A 212 0.65 -3.18 19.38
CA GLU A 212 -0.54 -3.11 18.52
C GLU A 212 -1.54 -2.07 19.04
N ALA A 213 -2.23 -1.43 18.10
CA ALA A 213 -3.34 -0.53 18.35
C ALA A 213 -4.53 -0.93 17.47
N PHE A 214 -5.73 -0.87 18.03
CA PHE A 214 -6.99 -1.21 17.37
C PHE A 214 -7.94 -0.02 17.45
N TYR A 215 -8.66 0.23 16.36
CA TYR A 215 -9.67 1.29 16.27
C TYR A 215 -10.94 0.76 15.60
N GLN A 216 -12.04 0.72 16.35
CA GLN A 216 -13.34 0.30 15.84
C GLN A 216 -13.96 1.36 14.93
N ASN A 217 -14.84 0.95 14.02
CA ASN A 217 -15.57 1.83 13.09
C ASN A 217 -14.64 2.78 12.32
N PHE A 218 -13.45 2.31 11.95
CA PHE A 218 -12.47 3.05 11.17
C PHE A 218 -12.99 3.26 9.75
N ARG A 219 -13.07 4.52 9.32
CA ARG A 219 -13.53 4.91 7.99
C ARG A 219 -12.87 6.21 7.55
N ILE A 220 -12.85 6.43 6.24
CA ILE A 220 -12.45 7.72 5.67
C ILE A 220 -13.54 8.22 4.73
N ALA A 221 -13.74 9.53 4.69
CA ALA A 221 -14.64 10.18 3.75
C ALA A 221 -14.15 10.05 2.30
N ASN A 222 -14.91 10.55 1.34
CA ASN A 222 -14.49 10.63 -0.07
C ASN A 222 -13.55 11.82 -0.30
N GLU A 223 -13.07 11.97 -1.54
CA GLU A 223 -12.20 13.08 -1.95
C GLU A 223 -12.82 14.47 -1.71
N ALA A 224 -14.16 14.59 -1.84
CA ALA A 224 -14.87 15.86 -1.65
C ALA A 224 -14.84 16.39 -0.19
N ASP A 225 -14.57 15.51 0.78
CA ASP A 225 -14.27 15.88 2.18
C ASP A 225 -12.80 15.51 2.52
N SER A 226 -11.90 15.65 1.53
CA SER A 226 -10.45 15.42 1.62
C SER A 226 -10.07 14.15 2.40
N TYR A 227 -10.76 13.04 2.15
CA TYR A 227 -10.53 11.73 2.80
C TYR A 227 -10.52 11.77 4.35
N ARG A 228 -11.37 12.63 4.95
CA ARG A 228 -11.46 12.84 6.40
C ARG A 228 -11.53 11.54 7.20
N LEU A 229 -10.60 11.37 8.14
CA LEU A 229 -10.53 10.22 9.04
C LEU A 229 -11.63 10.27 10.09
N GLN A 230 -12.27 9.14 10.35
CA GLN A 230 -13.14 8.95 11.51
C GLN A 230 -12.92 7.55 12.10
N TYR A 231 -12.89 7.47 13.42
CA TYR A 231 -12.84 6.19 14.15
C TYR A 231 -13.55 6.28 15.51
N GLY A 232 -13.91 5.13 16.05
CA GLY A 232 -14.59 4.94 17.33
C GLY A 232 -13.64 4.51 18.45
N LEU A 233 -14.01 3.48 19.21
CA LEU A 233 -13.28 3.05 20.40
C LEU A 233 -11.88 2.50 20.05
N TYR A 234 -10.89 2.93 20.83
CA TYR A 234 -9.53 2.40 20.86
C TYR A 234 -9.42 1.17 21.77
N SER A 235 -8.57 0.21 21.39
CA SER A 235 -7.98 -0.77 22.31
C SER A 235 -6.56 -1.14 21.86
N GLY A 236 -5.79 -1.83 22.70
CA GLY A 236 -4.42 -2.27 22.38
C GLY A 236 -3.37 -1.77 23.37
N ARG A 237 -2.11 -2.12 23.10
CA ARG A 237 -0.97 -1.94 24.02
C ARG A 237 0.00 -0.82 23.61
N ALA A 238 -0.11 -0.29 22.39
CA ALA A 238 0.74 0.82 21.91
C ALA A 238 0.38 2.21 22.51
N GLY A 239 -0.77 2.32 23.18
CA GLY A 239 -1.38 3.59 23.56
C GLY A 239 -2.09 4.29 22.40
N ASP A 240 -3.09 5.12 22.71
CA ASP A 240 -3.88 5.81 21.69
C ASP A 240 -3.18 7.08 21.19
N ALA A 241 -2.23 6.92 20.27
CA ALA A 241 -1.54 8.05 19.65
C ALA A 241 -2.39 8.78 18.60
N LEU A 242 -3.43 8.16 18.01
CA LEU A 242 -4.34 8.89 17.11
C LEU A 242 -5.17 9.94 17.87
N THR A 243 -5.51 9.67 19.13
CA THR A 243 -6.14 10.64 20.06
C THR A 243 -5.10 11.38 20.92
N ALA A 244 -3.81 11.25 20.61
CA ALA A 244 -2.68 11.87 21.31
C ALA A 244 -2.63 11.63 22.84
N GLY A 245 -3.01 10.44 23.31
CA GLY A 245 -2.85 10.01 24.71
C GLY A 245 -3.73 10.71 25.76
N GLY A 246 -4.45 11.77 25.38
CA GLY A 246 -5.26 12.60 26.26
C GLY A 246 -4.46 13.74 26.94
N GLY A 247 -5.11 14.89 27.14
CA GLY A 247 -4.51 16.05 27.82
C GLY A 247 -4.50 17.33 26.97
N VAL A 248 -3.64 18.29 27.30
CA VAL A 248 -3.62 19.62 26.65
C VAL A 248 -3.16 19.56 25.20
N GLU A 249 -2.39 18.56 24.79
CA GLU A 249 -1.97 18.39 23.38
C GLU A 249 -3.02 17.63 22.54
N GLN A 250 -4.07 17.10 23.16
CA GLN A 250 -5.13 16.35 22.46
C GLN A 250 -5.84 17.18 21.40
N TRP A 251 -6.10 18.47 21.63
CA TRP A 251 -6.81 19.30 20.64
C TRP A 251 -5.97 19.59 19.39
N SER A 252 -4.64 19.61 19.53
CA SER A 252 -3.69 19.92 18.45
C SER A 252 -3.11 18.68 17.76
N ALA A 253 -3.06 17.53 18.43
CA ALA A 253 -2.44 16.32 17.88
C ALA A 253 -3.43 15.16 17.60
N CYS A 254 -4.68 15.23 18.08
CA CYS A 254 -5.71 14.26 17.73
C CYS A 254 -6.06 14.33 16.24
N VAL A 255 -6.08 13.17 15.56
CA VAL A 255 -6.36 13.06 14.12
C VAL A 255 -7.80 12.63 13.81
N ASN A 256 -8.63 12.33 14.83
CA ASN A 256 -10.05 11.98 14.61
C ASN A 256 -10.83 13.19 14.05
N GLY A 257 -11.47 13.01 12.91
CA GLY A 257 -12.17 14.08 12.19
C GLY A 257 -11.26 14.99 11.36
N MET A 258 -9.94 14.74 11.29
CA MET A 258 -9.04 15.53 10.44
C MET A 258 -9.11 15.10 8.97
N GLN A 259 -8.92 16.07 8.09
CA GLN A 259 -8.74 15.82 6.66
C GLN A 259 -7.33 15.31 6.37
N PHE A 260 -7.18 14.58 5.28
CA PHE A 260 -5.87 14.19 4.79
C PHE A 260 -5.19 15.40 4.16
N SER A 261 -3.88 15.58 4.39
CA SER A 261 -3.07 16.63 3.75
C SER A 261 -1.82 16.01 3.14
N THR A 262 -1.36 16.60 2.05
CA THR A 262 -0.10 16.29 1.35
C THR A 262 0.69 17.57 1.14
N ARG A 263 1.94 17.48 0.69
CA ARG A 263 2.81 18.65 0.53
C ARG A 263 2.27 19.70 -0.46
N ASP A 264 1.46 19.26 -1.42
CA ASP A 264 0.79 20.05 -2.47
C ASP A 264 -0.66 20.42 -2.14
N GLN A 265 -1.30 19.75 -1.18
CA GLN A 265 -2.67 20.05 -0.75
C GLN A 265 -2.79 20.09 0.78
N ASP A 266 -2.89 21.31 1.30
CA ASP A 266 -3.07 21.58 2.72
C ASP A 266 -4.56 21.53 3.13
N ASN A 267 -4.90 20.61 4.02
CA ASN A 267 -6.19 20.54 4.70
C ASN A 267 -6.02 20.43 6.24
N ASP A 268 -4.86 20.82 6.79
CA ASP A 268 -4.59 20.70 8.23
C ASP A 268 -5.08 21.92 9.04
N ARG A 269 -4.72 22.02 10.32
CA ARG A 269 -5.17 23.10 11.23
C ARG A 269 -4.03 24.03 11.67
N PHE A 270 -2.85 23.90 11.07
CA PHE A 270 -1.66 24.67 11.40
C PHE A 270 -1.56 25.96 10.58
N LEU A 271 -2.34 26.98 10.97
CA LEU A 271 -2.42 28.29 10.30
C LEU A 271 -1.08 29.06 10.08
N GLN A 272 0.06 28.55 10.55
CA GLN A 272 1.38 29.17 10.39
C GLN A 272 2.29 28.45 9.36
N GLY A 273 1.90 27.28 8.85
CA GLY A 273 2.72 26.44 7.98
C GLY A 273 1.90 25.36 7.30
N ASN A 274 2.53 24.25 6.95
CA ASN A 274 1.89 23.07 6.38
C ASN A 274 2.56 21.83 6.98
N CYS A 275 1.81 21.05 7.76
CA CYS A 275 2.36 19.92 8.49
C CYS A 275 2.89 18.83 7.56
N ALA A 276 2.28 18.61 6.39
CA ALA A 276 2.74 17.61 5.42
C ALA A 276 4.10 18.01 4.78
N GLN A 277 4.30 19.30 4.49
CA GLN A 277 5.58 19.82 3.98
C GLN A 277 6.71 19.73 5.01
N GLU A 278 6.42 19.95 6.29
CA GLU A 278 7.39 19.82 7.39
C GLU A 278 7.70 18.34 7.70
N ASN A 279 6.66 17.49 7.72
CA ASN A 279 6.75 16.09 8.14
C ASN A 279 7.03 15.09 7.00
N LYS A 280 7.12 15.54 5.74
CA LYS A 280 7.56 14.74 4.58
C LYS A 280 6.75 13.45 4.38
N GLY A 281 5.44 13.61 4.28
CA GLY A 281 4.50 12.53 4.02
C GLY A 281 3.07 13.04 3.99
N GLY A 282 2.17 12.26 3.40
CA GLY A 282 0.73 12.52 3.44
C GLY A 282 0.08 11.84 4.65
N TRP A 283 -0.74 12.58 5.40
CA TRP A 283 -1.40 12.07 6.62
C TRP A 283 -2.62 12.91 7.01
N TRP A 284 -3.40 12.42 7.98
CA TRP A 284 -4.49 13.17 8.60
C TRP A 284 -3.96 14.17 9.65
N PHE A 285 -3.22 15.18 9.20
CA PHE A 285 -2.60 16.15 10.11
C PHE A 285 -3.62 17.09 10.79
N ASN A 286 -3.26 17.53 11.99
CA ASN A 286 -3.94 18.55 12.77
C ASN A 286 -2.98 19.73 13.00
N ARG A 287 -2.20 19.71 14.09
CA ARG A 287 -1.15 20.69 14.42
C ARG A 287 -0.07 20.07 15.34
N CYS A 288 0.75 19.13 14.87
CA CYS A 288 0.68 18.44 13.58
C CYS A 288 0.17 17.00 13.73
N HIS A 289 0.77 16.20 14.62
CA HIS A 289 0.39 14.81 14.87
C HIS A 289 0.91 14.34 16.24
N ALA A 290 0.38 13.23 16.75
CA ALA A 290 1.03 12.42 17.79
C ALA A 290 1.42 11.00 17.29
N ALA A 291 1.03 10.67 16.06
CA ALA A 291 1.50 9.51 15.31
C ALA A 291 1.50 9.85 13.83
N HIS A 292 2.58 9.46 13.15
CA HIS A 292 2.75 9.66 11.72
C HIS A 292 3.46 8.43 11.13
N LEU A 293 2.69 7.49 10.59
CA LEU A 293 3.23 6.24 10.05
C LEU A 293 3.79 6.39 8.63
N ASN A 294 3.53 7.53 7.98
CA ASN A 294 3.94 7.86 6.62
C ASN A 294 5.21 8.70 6.53
N GLY A 295 5.82 9.08 7.66
CA GLY A 295 7.02 9.92 7.69
C GLY A 295 8.30 9.28 7.15
N VAL A 296 9.40 10.04 7.28
CA VAL A 296 10.75 9.67 6.85
C VAL A 296 11.22 8.43 7.60
N PHE A 297 11.73 7.45 6.86
CA PHE A 297 12.21 6.20 7.43
C PHE A 297 13.63 6.35 7.99
N HIS A 298 13.76 6.88 9.21
CA HIS A 298 15.06 6.99 9.89
C HIS A 298 15.53 5.62 10.39
N ARG A 299 16.72 5.20 9.96
CA ARG A 299 17.30 3.91 10.35
C ARG A 299 17.94 3.99 11.73
N GLY A 300 17.69 2.99 12.58
CA GLY A 300 18.29 2.87 13.91
C GLY A 300 17.43 3.40 15.06
N GLY A 301 16.25 3.95 14.79
CA GLY A 301 15.30 4.37 15.81
C GLY A 301 15.42 5.86 16.11
N GLU A 302 16.31 6.21 17.04
CA GLU A 302 16.54 7.60 17.43
C GLU A 302 17.04 8.45 16.26
N TYR A 303 16.44 9.62 16.08
CA TYR A 303 16.85 10.60 15.07
C TYR A 303 16.76 12.02 15.62
N LYS A 304 17.42 12.96 14.91
CA LYS A 304 17.42 14.39 15.23
C LYS A 304 17.25 15.18 13.95
N GLY A 305 16.43 16.23 14.00
CA GLY A 305 16.12 17.08 12.86
C GLY A 305 15.48 18.38 13.32
N ALA A 306 15.09 19.23 12.36
CA ALA A 306 14.31 20.44 12.65
C ALA A 306 12.85 20.09 13.04
N TYR A 307 12.34 18.95 12.55
CA TYR A 307 10.98 18.46 12.75
C TYR A 307 11.00 16.99 13.14
N ASP A 308 9.96 16.54 13.84
CA ASP A 308 9.70 15.17 14.27
C ASP A 308 9.05 14.33 13.16
N ASN A 309 9.69 14.34 11.99
CA ASN A 309 9.17 13.83 10.73
C ASN A 309 9.31 12.31 10.50
N GLY A 310 9.63 11.53 11.53
CA GLY A 310 9.88 10.08 11.42
C GLY A 310 8.64 9.21 11.28
N VAL A 311 8.83 7.89 11.23
CA VAL A 311 7.74 6.90 11.34
C VAL A 311 7.38 6.69 12.82
N VAL A 312 6.54 7.55 13.39
CA VAL A 312 6.42 7.71 14.86
C VAL A 312 5.08 7.25 15.44
N TRP A 313 5.13 6.79 16.70
CA TRP A 313 3.96 6.51 17.54
C TRP A 313 4.21 7.06 18.95
N GLY A 314 3.74 8.29 19.21
CA GLY A 314 4.14 9.11 20.35
C GLY A 314 3.90 8.45 21.71
N THR A 315 2.79 7.73 21.88
CA THR A 315 2.44 7.06 23.14
C THR A 315 3.27 5.83 23.49
N TRP A 316 4.15 5.35 22.59
CA TRP A 316 5.00 4.17 22.84
C TRP A 316 6.50 4.49 22.85
N ARG A 317 7.02 5.14 21.80
CA ARG A 317 8.46 5.47 21.68
C ARG A 317 8.75 6.97 21.61
N GLY A 318 7.73 7.82 21.72
CA GLY A 318 7.85 9.27 21.52
C GLY A 318 8.01 9.66 20.05
N LEU A 319 8.12 10.96 19.81
CA LEU A 319 8.15 11.55 18.46
C LEU A 319 9.57 11.57 17.84
N TRP A 320 10.62 11.39 18.63
CA TRP A 320 12.02 11.36 18.15
C TRP A 320 12.58 9.94 17.92
N TYR A 321 11.70 8.95 17.80
CA TYR A 321 12.04 7.55 17.50
C TYR A 321 11.24 7.04 16.30
N SER A 322 11.91 6.79 15.18
CA SER A 322 11.31 6.21 13.99
C SER A 322 11.25 4.68 14.10
N LEU A 323 10.05 4.13 14.03
CA LEU A 323 9.80 2.69 14.07
C LEU A 323 10.42 1.96 12.87
N ARG A 324 10.70 0.67 13.07
CA ARG A 324 11.39 -0.19 12.10
C ARG A 324 10.43 -0.83 11.11
N HIS A 325 9.33 -1.40 11.60
CA HIS A 325 8.26 -1.91 10.77
C HIS A 325 6.93 -1.35 11.27
N THR A 326 6.04 -1.00 10.35
CA THR A 326 4.65 -0.66 10.67
C THR A 326 3.73 -1.22 9.60
N ALA A 327 2.51 -1.61 9.99
CA ALA A 327 1.47 -2.00 9.05
C ALA A 327 0.11 -1.52 9.54
N MET A 328 -0.66 -0.89 8.66
CA MET A 328 -2.08 -0.60 8.90
C MET A 328 -2.91 -1.59 8.10
N LYS A 329 -3.84 -2.30 8.75
CA LYS A 329 -4.67 -3.30 8.10
C LYS A 329 -6.09 -3.32 8.65
N VAL A 330 -7.06 -3.55 7.77
CA VAL A 330 -8.48 -3.43 8.06
C VAL A 330 -9.21 -4.74 7.80
N ARG A 331 -10.25 -5.00 8.59
CA ARG A 331 -11.12 -6.18 8.51
C ARG A 331 -12.53 -5.76 8.98
N PRO A 332 -13.63 -6.36 8.49
CA PRO A 332 -14.95 -6.12 9.07
C PRO A 332 -14.95 -6.42 10.58
N LEU A 333 -15.66 -5.61 11.36
CA LEU A 333 -15.74 -5.76 12.81
C LEU A 333 -16.48 -7.05 13.21
N ALA A 334 -17.53 -7.38 12.45
CA ALA A 334 -18.23 -8.66 12.55
C ALA A 334 -17.51 -9.73 11.70
N PHE A 335 -16.32 -10.12 12.13
CA PHE A 335 -15.57 -11.24 11.54
C PHE A 335 -15.58 -12.44 12.50
N LEU A 336 -15.93 -13.61 11.98
CA LEU A 336 -15.98 -14.84 12.76
C LEU A 336 -14.60 -15.51 12.77
N ASP A 337 -13.71 -15.04 13.65
CA ASP A 337 -12.54 -15.82 14.04
C ASP A 337 -13.04 -17.16 14.64
N SER A 338 -13.01 -18.24 13.86
CA SER A 338 -13.54 -19.56 14.27
C SER A 338 -12.62 -20.30 15.26
N VAL A 339 -11.97 -19.54 16.15
CA VAL A 339 -10.95 -20.00 17.11
C VAL A 339 -11.17 -19.28 18.43
N GLY A 340 -11.82 -19.95 19.39
CA GLY A 340 -11.72 -19.59 20.81
C GLY A 340 -12.83 -18.73 21.42
N SER A 341 -14.10 -19.11 21.26
CA SER A 341 -15.15 -18.77 22.25
C SER A 341 -15.75 -20.06 22.80
N GLY A 342 -14.95 -20.76 23.59
CA GLY A 342 -15.26 -22.07 24.17
C GLY A 342 -14.79 -22.17 25.62
N ASP A 343 -15.20 -21.21 26.45
CA ASP A 343 -15.25 -21.34 27.91
C ASP A 343 -16.64 -20.87 28.37
N GLY A 344 -17.40 -21.80 28.95
CA GLY A 344 -18.75 -21.59 29.50
C GLY A 344 -18.95 -22.43 30.75
#